data_AF-A0A3D5JWN6-F1
#
_entry.id   AF-A0A3D5JWN6-F1
#
_cell.length_a   1.000
_cell.length_b   1.000
_cell.length_c   1.000
_cell.angle_alpha   90.00
_cell.angle_beta   90.00
_cell.angle_gamma   90.00
#
_symmetry.space_group_name_H-M   'P 1'
#
loop_
_entity.id
_entity.type
_entity.pdbx_description
1 polymer ?
#
loop_
_entity_poly.entity_id
_entity_poly.type
_entity_poly.pdbx_seq_one_letter_code
_entity_poly.pdbx_strand_id
1 'polypeptide(L)' 'MSICDKLNPSLRSLPVYQPGRPIEVVARELGLVPAEIIKVASNENPLGPSPKAIEAMQAAVNQSHLYPDGNAFYL' A
#
# COMPACT_ATOMS: atom_id res chain seq x y z
N MET A 1 34.35 4.44 9.35
CA MET A 1 33.65 3.39 8.58
C MET A 1 32.17 3.70 8.59
N SER A 2 31.55 3.84 7.42
CA SER A 2 30.11 4.06 7.29
C SER A 2 29.34 2.76 7.56
N ILE A 3 28.06 2.86 7.93
CA ILE A 3 27.15 1.70 8.00
C ILE A 3 27.13 0.94 6.66
N CYS A 4 27.23 1.67 5.54
CA CYS A 4 27.23 1.11 4.20
C CYS A 4 28.44 0.19 3.92
N ASP A 5 29.55 0.37 4.64
CA ASP A 5 30.75 -0.45 4.48
C ASP A 5 30.61 -1.84 5.11
N LYS A 6 29.63 -2.03 5.99
CA LYS A 6 29.37 -3.28 6.73
C LYS A 6 28.21 -4.11 6.15
N LEU A 7 27.53 -3.59 5.12
CA LEU A 7 26.40 -4.27 4.47
C LEU A 7 26.89 -5.29 3.43
N ASN A 8 26.00 -6.22 3.05
CA ASN A 8 26.26 -7.15 1.95
C ASN A 8 26.62 -6.36 0.68
N PRO A 9 27.78 -6.63 0.02
CA PRO A 9 28.22 -5.89 -1.16
C PRO A 9 27.19 -5.80 -2.28
N SER A 10 26.34 -6.81 -2.45
CA SER A 10 25.29 -6.84 -3.47
C SER A 10 24.23 -5.75 -3.29
N LEU A 11 24.10 -5.16 -2.10
CA LEU A 11 23.15 -4.07 -1.83
C LEU A 11 23.65 -2.71 -2.34
N ARG A 12 24.95 -2.57 -2.65
CA ARG A 12 25.58 -1.27 -2.98
C ARG A 12 25.03 -0.64 -4.25
N SER A 13 24.61 -1.46 -5.21
CA SER A 13 24.10 -1.00 -6.51
C SER A 13 22.57 -1.07 -6.62
N LEU A 14 21.87 -1.50 -5.58
CA LEU A 14 20.41 -1.53 -5.62
C LEU A 14 19.87 -0.09 -5.67
N PRO A 15 18.96 0.21 -6.60
CA PRO A 15 18.31 1.51 -6.61
C PRO A 15 17.46 1.67 -5.34
N VAL A 16 17.37 2.91 -4.84
CA VAL A 16 16.44 3.23 -3.77
C VAL A 16 15.03 3.02 -4.29
N TYR A 17 14.22 2.25 -3.57
CA TYR A 17 12.83 2.03 -3.90
C TYR A 17 12.08 3.37 -3.90
N GLN A 18 11.38 3.65 -4.99
CA GLN A 18 10.51 4.81 -5.10
C GLN A 18 9.06 4.33 -4.99
N PRO A 19 8.40 4.52 -3.84
CA PRO A 19 6.99 4.19 -3.71
C PRO A 19 6.13 5.07 -4.64
N GLY A 20 4.97 4.55 -5.01
CA GLY A 20 3.95 5.36 -5.69
C GLY A 20 3.65 6.63 -4.90
N ARG A 21 3.53 7.77 -5.60
CA ARG A 21 3.33 9.07 -4.96
C ARG A 21 1.89 9.20 -4.45
N PRO A 22 1.67 9.54 -3.16
CA PRO A 22 0.33 9.82 -2.65
C PRO A 22 -0.30 11.02 -3.36
N ILE A 23 -1.63 11.02 -3.48
CA ILE A 23 -2.39 12.10 -4.13
C ILE A 23 -2.09 13.43 -3.43
N GLU A 24 -2.04 13.42 -2.10
CA GLU A 24 -1.85 14.59 -1.25
C GLU A 24 -0.47 15.23 -1.46
N VAL A 25 0.55 14.40 -1.68
CA VAL A 25 1.92 14.84 -1.95
C VAL A 25 2.00 15.52 -3.30
N VAL A 26 1.42 14.90 -4.34
CA VAL A 26 1.37 15.46 -5.70
C VAL A 26 0.58 16.78 -5.70
N ALA A 27 -0.57 16.79 -5.04
CA ALA A 27 -1.43 17.97 -4.96
C ALA A 27 -0.69 19.17 -4.35
N ARG A 28 -0.01 18.95 -3.22
CA ARG A 28 0.76 20.01 -2.54
C ARG A 28 1.89 20.56 -3.39
N GLU A 29 2.64 19.70 -4.07
CA GLU A 29 3.78 20.13 -4.91
C GLU A 29 3.35 20.91 -6.15
N LEU A 30 2.18 20.58 -6.71
CA LEU A 30 1.66 21.21 -7.92
C LEU A 30 0.65 22.34 -7.65
N GLY A 31 0.34 22.62 -6.38
CA GLY A 31 -0.65 23.64 -6.01
C GLY A 31 -2.09 23.27 -6.40
N LEU A 32 -2.40 21.98 -6.46
CA LEU A 32 -3.72 21.46 -6.85
C LEU A 32 -4.57 21.14 -5.63
N VAL A 33 -5.89 21.14 -5.81
CA VAL A 33 -6.84 20.64 -4.81
C VAL A 33 -6.86 19.10 -4.89
N PRO A 34 -6.51 18.35 -3.81
CA PRO A 34 -6.45 16.89 -3.86
C PRO A 34 -7.74 16.22 -4.34
N ALA A 35 -8.90 16.78 -3.96
CA ALA A 35 -10.22 16.26 -4.32
C ALA A 35 -10.54 16.38 -5.82
N GLU A 36 -9.81 17.22 -6.57
CA GLU A 36 -10.00 17.40 -8.01
C GLU A 36 -9.09 16.48 -8.85
N ILE A 37 -8.19 15.73 -8.20
CA ILE A 37 -7.24 14.85 -8.88
C ILE A 37 -7.93 13.53 -9.25
N ILE A 38 -8.00 13.26 -10.56
CA ILE A 38 -8.45 11.97 -11.08
C ILE A 38 -7.26 10.99 -11.09
N LYS A 39 -7.30 9.99 -10.22
CA LYS A 39 -6.24 8.98 -10.09
C LYS A 39 -6.44 7.84 -11.09
N VAL A 40 -5.49 7.68 -12.02
CA VAL A 40 -5.46 6.61 -13.05
C VAL A 40 -4.10 5.90 -13.14
N ALA A 41 -3.34 5.87 -12.04
CA ALA A 41 -1.91 5.49 -12.05
C ALA A 41 -1.60 4.08 -11.52
N SER A 42 -2.60 3.31 -11.06
CA SER A 42 -2.33 2.06 -10.31
C SER A 42 -3.29 0.90 -10.61
N ASN A 43 -4.03 0.95 -11.73
CA ASN A 43 -5.02 -0.07 -12.11
C ASN A 43 -6.07 -0.37 -11.02
N GLU A 44 -6.38 0.62 -10.20
CA GLU A 44 -7.40 0.50 -9.15
C GLU A 44 -8.80 0.39 -9.76
N ASN A 45 -9.70 -0.32 -9.09
CA ASN A 45 -11.11 -0.38 -9.51
C ASN A 45 -11.81 0.93 -9.13
N PRO A 46 -12.28 1.75 -10.09
CA PRO A 46 -12.94 3.02 -9.79
C PRO A 46 -14.28 2.86 -9.08
N LEU A 47 -14.86 1.66 -9.08
CA LEU A 47 -16.11 1.36 -8.37
C LEU A 47 -15.91 1.09 -6.88
N GLY A 48 -14.66 1.01 -6.42
CA GLY A 48 -14.34 0.60 -5.05
C GLY A 48 -14.52 -0.92 -4.83
N PRO A 49 -14.47 -1.38 -3.57
CA PRO A 49 -14.63 -2.78 -3.23
C PRO A 49 -16.09 -3.25 -3.40
N SER A 50 -16.26 -4.57 -3.59
CA SER A 50 -17.60 -5.20 -3.59
C SER A 50 -18.34 -4.92 -2.28
N PRO A 51 -19.65 -4.61 -2.30
CA PRO A 51 -20.45 -4.46 -1.08
C PRO A 51 -20.38 -5.67 -0.14
N LYS A 52 -20.36 -6.90 -0.71
CA LYS A 52 -20.19 -8.14 0.06
C LYS A 52 -18.83 -8.23 0.76
N ALA A 53 -17.79 -7.69 0.13
CA ALA A 53 -16.45 -7.66 0.72
C ALA A 53 -16.37 -6.65 1.87
N ILE A 54 -17.05 -5.50 1.75
CA ILE A 54 -17.16 -4.52 2.84
C ILE A 54 -17.84 -5.16 4.05
N GLU A 55 -18.98 -5.82 3.84
CA GLU A 55 -19.73 -6.49 4.91
C GLU A 55 -18.89 -7.57 5.61
N ALA A 56 -18.24 -8.44 4.85
CA ALA A 56 -17.37 -9.49 5.40
C ALA A 56 -16.20 -8.90 6.22
N MET A 57 -15.61 -7.79 5.75
CA MET A 57 -14.50 -7.13 6.45
C MET A 57 -14.95 -6.47 7.75
N GLN A 58 -16.12 -5.84 7.76
CA GLN A 58 -16.73 -5.27 8.97
C GLN A 58 -17.03 -6.36 10.02
N ALA A 59 -17.46 -7.55 9.59
CA ALA A 59 -17.65 -8.68 10.48
C ALA A 59 -16.31 -9.20 11.04
N ALA A 60 -15.27 -9.25 10.21
CA ALA A 60 -13.96 -9.82 10.57
C ALA A 60 -13.08 -8.89 11.43
N VAL A 61 -13.28 -7.56 11.36
CA VAL A 61 -12.34 -6.59 11.96
C VAL A 61 -12.12 -6.76 13.47
N ASN A 62 -13.14 -7.20 14.20
CA ASN A 62 -13.05 -7.42 15.65
C ASN A 62 -12.11 -8.59 16.01
N GLN A 63 -11.83 -9.47 15.04
CA GLN A 63 -10.97 -10.64 15.20
C GLN A 63 -9.55 -10.41 14.66
N SER A 64 -9.21 -9.22 14.13
CA SER A 64 -7.90 -8.95 13.50
C SER A 64 -6.68 -9.04 14.44
N HIS A 65 -6.90 -9.22 15.74
CA HIS A 65 -5.84 -9.51 16.72
C HIS A 65 -5.39 -10.97 16.72
N LEU A 66 -6.16 -11.86 16.07
CA LEU A 66 -5.84 -13.26 15.91
C LEU A 66 -5.08 -13.48 14.61
N TYR A 67 -4.09 -14.37 14.64
CA TYR A 67 -3.41 -14.81 13.43
C TYR A 67 -4.41 -15.55 12.51
N PRO A 68 -4.31 -15.37 11.19
CA PRO A 68 -5.13 -16.12 10.24
C PRO A 68 -4.74 -17.60 10.25
N ASP A 69 -5.62 -18.46 9.71
CA ASP A 69 -5.30 -19.85 9.44
C ASP A 69 -4.20 -19.96 8.36
N GLY A 70 -2.99 -20.33 8.79
CA GLY A 70 -1.82 -20.42 7.92
C GLY A 70 -1.91 -21.54 6.87
N ASN A 71 -2.79 -22.53 7.07
CA ASN A 71 -2.97 -23.63 6.12
C ASN A 71 -4.14 -23.40 5.15
N ALA A 72 -4.86 -22.28 5.26
CA ALA A 72 -6.05 -22.00 4.44
C ALA A 72 -7.07 -23.16 4.44
N PHE A 73 -7.16 -23.90 5.54
CA PHE A 73 -7.98 -25.10 5.68
C PHE A 73 -9.46 -24.76 5.84
N TYR A 74 -9.78 -23.61 6.45
CA TYR A 74 -11.16 -23.17 6.72
C TYR A 74 -11.70 -22.10 5.76
N LEU A 75 -11.10 -21.94 4.57
CA LEU A 75 -11.59 -21.03 3.52
C LEU A 75 -12.74 -21.65 2.70
#